data_AF-A0A9P1GX59-F1
#
_entry.id   AF-A0A9P1GX59-F1
#
_cell.length_a   1.000
_cell.length_b   1.000
_cell.length_c   1.000
_cell.angle_alpha   90.00
_cell.angle_beta   90.00
_cell.angle_gamma   90.00
#
_symmetry.space_group_name_H-M   'P 1'
#
loop_
_entity.id
_entity.type
_entity.pdbx_description
1 polymer ?
#
loop_
_entity_poly.entity_id
_entity_poly.type
_entity_poly.pdbx_seq_one_letter_code
_entity_poly.pdbx_strand_id
1 'polypeptide(L)'
;MNHLSAEQVIKHLNLSPHPEKGYFIEKFRDRGSKSPDDRAPSTAIYYLLEGSVGYGEWHRVDAAEVWHYYAGAPLRNTRWRLRRGVAASQKPRRLDFDGNDCRSGVCREWGTTGLRRGDRGDVAEPEAK
;
A
#
# COMPACT_ATOMS: atom_id res chain seq x y z
N MET A 1 7.04 -25.64 -6.26
CA MET A 1 7.15 -24.62 -5.20
C MET A 1 5.82 -24.57 -4.48
N ASN A 2 5.78 -24.69 -3.15
CA ASN A 2 4.53 -24.67 -2.39
C ASN A 2 3.91 -23.27 -2.46
N HIS A 3 2.80 -23.14 -3.18
CA HIS A 3 1.97 -21.94 -3.12
C HIS A 3 1.13 -21.99 -1.85
N LEU A 4 1.37 -21.05 -0.93
CA LEU A 4 0.51 -20.85 0.22
C LEU A 4 -0.75 -20.10 -0.20
N SER A 5 -1.92 -20.50 0.33
CA SER A 5 -3.14 -19.71 0.21
C SER A 5 -3.05 -18.42 1.04
N ALA A 6 -3.88 -17.42 0.72
CA ALA A 6 -3.93 -16.17 1.48
C ALA A 6 -4.21 -16.41 2.98
N GLU A 7 -5.14 -17.30 3.31
CA GLU A 7 -5.46 -17.69 4.69
C GLU A 7 -4.27 -18.33 5.41
N GLN A 8 -3.51 -19.18 4.71
CA GLN A 8 -2.29 -19.78 5.26
C GLN A 8 -1.24 -18.71 5.55
N VAL A 9 -1.07 -17.71 4.67
CA VAL A 9 -0.16 -16.59 4.89
C VAL A 9 -0.61 -15.73 6.07
N ILE A 10 -1.90 -15.39 6.15
CA ILE A 10 -2.48 -14.63 7.27
C ILE A 10 -2.19 -15.34 8.59
N LYS A 11 -2.46 -16.65 8.67
CA LYS A 11 -2.22 -17.44 9.87
C LYS A 11 -0.73 -17.56 10.19
N HIS A 12 0.13 -17.79 9.19
CA HIS A 12 1.55 -18.02 9.40
C HIS A 12 2.29 -16.75 9.85
N LEU A 13 1.92 -15.59 9.30
CA LEU A 13 2.50 -14.30 9.66
C LEU A 13 1.76 -13.60 10.81
N ASN A 14 0.66 -14.20 11.29
CA ASN A 14 -0.21 -13.64 12.32
C ASN A 14 -0.76 -12.24 11.96
N LEU A 15 -1.22 -12.08 10.72
CA LEU A 15 -1.75 -10.80 10.23
C LEU A 15 -3.11 -10.50 10.87
N SER A 16 -3.35 -9.21 11.16
CA SER A 16 -4.64 -8.72 11.66
C SER A 16 -5.33 -7.86 10.59
N PRO A 17 -6.68 -7.77 10.57
CA PRO A 17 -7.38 -6.90 9.64
C PRO A 17 -6.92 -5.44 9.77
N HIS A 18 -6.66 -4.77 8.64
CA HIS A 18 -6.30 -3.35 8.61
C HIS A 18 -7.56 -2.47 8.49
N PRO A 19 -7.64 -1.31 9.17
CA PRO A 19 -8.81 -0.42 9.10
C PRO A 19 -9.19 0.02 7.67
N GLU A 20 -8.21 0.09 6.78
CA GLU A 20 -8.38 0.49 5.37
C GLU A 20 -8.54 -0.70 4.40
N LYS A 21 -8.97 -1.85 4.93
CA LYS A 21 -9.03 -3.18 4.29
C LYS A 21 -7.67 -3.85 4.10
N GLY A 22 -7.72 -5.16 3.85
CA GLY A 22 -6.55 -6.03 3.84
C GLY A 22 -6.16 -6.50 5.23
N TYR A 23 -5.00 -7.13 5.31
CA TYR A 23 -4.42 -7.67 6.54
C TYR A 23 -3.01 -7.13 6.69
N PHE A 24 -2.61 -6.80 7.92
CA PHE A 24 -1.30 -6.26 8.19
C PHE A 24 -0.72 -6.74 9.53
N ILE A 25 0.59 -6.61 9.66
CA ILE A 25 1.28 -6.67 10.95
C ILE A 25 2.55 -5.81 10.88
N GLU A 26 2.84 -5.07 11.94
CA GLU A 26 4.13 -4.41 12.11
C GLU A 26 5.18 -5.41 12.58
N LYS A 27 6.26 -5.58 11.80
CA LYS A 27 7.36 -6.49 12.14
C LYS A 27 8.61 -5.76 12.60
N PHE A 28 8.73 -4.48 12.27
CA PHE A 28 9.88 -3.67 12.62
C PHE A 28 9.45 -2.25 12.99
N ARG A 29 10.07 -1.75 14.05
CA ARG A 29 10.00 -0.37 14.49
C ARG A 29 11.38 0.05 14.97
N ASP A 30 11.91 1.08 14.34
CA ASP A 30 13.19 1.64 14.73
C ASP A 30 13.09 2.31 16.12
N ARG A 31 14.02 1.97 17.00
CA ARG A 31 14.13 2.50 18.38
C ARG A 31 15.18 3.61 18.51
N GLY A 32 15.75 4.07 17.41
CA GLY A 32 16.62 5.23 17.36
C GLY A 32 15.92 6.51 17.86
N SER A 33 16.67 7.61 17.89
CA SER A 33 16.16 8.89 18.35
C SER A 33 14.89 9.28 17.60
N LYS A 34 13.79 9.35 18.33
CA LYS A 34 12.49 9.76 17.79
C LYS A 34 12.53 11.23 17.40
N SER A 35 11.72 11.60 16.42
CA SER A 35 11.52 13.01 16.07
C SER A 35 10.77 13.75 17.19
N PRO A 36 10.72 15.10 17.15
CA PRO A 36 10.05 15.91 18.18
C PRO A 36 8.56 15.59 18.41
N ASP A 37 7.91 14.89 17.47
CA ASP A 37 6.53 14.40 17.51
C ASP A 37 6.40 12.96 18.04
N ASP A 38 7.47 12.41 18.65
CA ASP A 38 7.56 11.03 19.17
C ASP A 38 7.42 9.93 18.09
N ARG A 39 7.62 10.27 16.81
CA ARG A 39 7.58 9.29 15.72
C ARG A 39 8.87 8.49 15.61
N ALA A 40 8.74 7.19 15.34
CA ALA A 40 9.87 6.31 15.02
C ALA A 40 10.52 6.70 13.67
N PRO A 41 11.86 6.64 13.54
CA PRO A 41 12.54 6.97 12.28
C PRO A 41 12.08 6.13 11.09
N SER A 42 11.76 4.86 11.32
CA SER A 42 11.19 3.97 10.31
C SER A 42 10.40 2.82 10.93
N THR A 43 9.46 2.28 10.16
CA THR A 43 8.71 1.07 10.48
C THR A 43 8.66 0.17 9.24
N ALA A 44 8.43 -1.13 9.43
CA ALA A 44 8.12 -2.04 8.34
C ALA A 44 6.96 -2.95 8.72
N ILE A 45 6.02 -3.08 7.79
CA ILE A 45 4.85 -3.92 7.93
C ILE A 45 4.84 -5.00 6.85
N TYR A 46 4.23 -6.14 7.14
CA TYR A 46 3.66 -6.96 6.09
C TYR A 46 2.24 -6.50 5.83
N TYR A 47 1.86 -6.46 4.56
CA TYR A 47 0.52 -6.13 4.11
C TYR A 47 0.07 -7.14 3.06
N LEU A 48 -1.16 -7.62 3.19
CA LEU A 48 -1.77 -8.59 2.29
C LEU A 48 -3.18 -8.13 1.90
N LEU A 49 -3.42 -8.05 0.59
CA LEU A 49 -4.74 -7.86 0.02
C LEU A 49 -5.28 -9.21 -0.48
N GLU A 50 -6.33 -9.66 0.20
CA GLU A 50 -7.06 -10.87 -0.17
C GLU A 50 -8.23 -10.48 -1.10
N GLY A 51 -8.68 -11.40 -1.95
CA GLY A 51 -9.60 -11.04 -3.02
C GLY A 51 -11.00 -10.65 -2.56
N SER A 52 -11.46 -11.24 -1.46
CA SER A 52 -12.80 -11.01 -0.92
C SER A 52 -12.92 -9.69 -0.16
N VAL A 53 -11.81 -9.13 0.34
CA VAL A 53 -11.81 -7.86 1.09
C VAL A 53 -11.84 -6.60 0.21
N GLY A 54 -11.68 -6.75 -1.11
CA GLY A 54 -11.74 -5.66 -2.08
C GLY A 54 -10.48 -4.80 -2.15
N TYR A 55 -10.63 -3.57 -2.62
CA TYR A 55 -9.53 -2.62 -2.83
C TYR A 55 -9.20 -1.82 -1.56
N GLY A 56 -7.93 -1.49 -1.36
CA GLY A 56 -7.52 -0.61 -0.26
C GLY A 56 -8.15 0.78 -0.36
N GLU A 57 -8.47 1.39 0.78
CA GLU A 57 -8.98 2.76 0.80
C GLU A 57 -7.86 3.78 0.52
N TRP A 58 -8.23 4.92 -0.07
CA TRP A 58 -7.28 6.02 -0.30
C TRP A 58 -6.86 6.65 1.02
N HIS A 59 -5.56 6.66 1.30
CA HIS A 59 -5.02 7.27 2.51
C HIS A 59 -3.72 8.01 2.25
N ARG A 60 -3.45 9.06 3.04
CA ARG A 60 -2.22 9.85 2.94
C ARG A 60 -1.30 9.54 4.12
N VAL A 61 -0.05 9.20 3.80
CA VAL A 61 1.04 9.13 4.79
C VAL A 61 1.90 10.39 4.67
N ASP A 62 2.23 10.99 5.81
CA ASP A 62 3.08 12.18 5.96
C ASP A 62 4.59 11.87 5.96
N ALA A 63 4.97 10.65 5.59
CA ALA A 63 6.36 10.19 5.43
C ALA A 63 6.56 9.43 4.12
N ALA A 64 7.81 9.04 3.87
CA ALA A 64 8.16 8.12 2.80
C ALA A 64 7.67 6.71 3.12
N GLU A 65 6.82 6.16 2.26
CA GLU A 65 6.41 4.77 2.30
C GLU A 65 7.06 4.01 1.13
N VAL A 66 7.67 2.85 1.42
CA VAL A 66 8.32 2.02 0.41
C VAL A 66 7.63 0.67 0.31
N TRP A 67 7.17 0.35 -0.91
CA TRP A 67 6.47 -0.91 -1.18
C TRP A 67 7.42 -1.97 -1.73
N HIS A 68 7.37 -3.16 -1.14
CA HIS A 68 8.13 -4.34 -1.56
C HIS A 68 7.16 -5.46 -1.92
N TYR A 69 7.21 -5.92 -3.16
CA TYR A 69 6.42 -7.07 -3.60
C TYR A 69 7.12 -8.37 -3.20
N TYR A 70 6.38 -9.26 -2.53
CA TYR A 70 6.92 -10.55 -2.09
C TYR A 70 6.32 -11.74 -2.83
N ALA A 71 4.99 -11.78 -3.00
CA ALA A 71 4.30 -12.90 -3.63
C ALA A 71 2.84 -12.55 -3.98
N GLY A 72 2.19 -13.42 -4.75
CA GLY A 72 0.76 -13.36 -5.06
C GLY A 72 0.45 -12.92 -6.48
N ALA A 73 -0.75 -12.36 -6.66
CA ALA A 73 -1.10 -11.71 -7.91
C ALA A 73 -0.47 -10.31 -7.95
N PRO A 74 -0.18 -9.77 -9.16
CA PRO A 74 0.32 -8.41 -9.27
C PRO A 74 -0.57 -7.38 -8.60
N LEU A 75 0.07 -6.46 -7.87
CA LEU A 75 -0.60 -5.35 -7.23
C LEU A 75 -0.43 -4.08 -8.05
N ARG A 76 -1.53 -3.42 -8.35
CA ARG A 76 -1.57 -2.09 -8.96
C ARG A 76 -1.79 -1.07 -7.85
N ASN A 77 -0.77 -0.27 -7.60
CA ASN A 77 -0.86 0.90 -6.74
C ASN A 77 -1.12 2.14 -7.59
N THR A 78 -2.23 2.83 -7.36
CA THR A 78 -2.48 4.13 -8.00
C THR A 78 -2.14 5.27 -7.06
N ARG A 79 -1.49 6.30 -7.61
CA ARG A 79 -1.08 7.50 -6.87
C ARG A 79 -1.60 8.76 -7.54
N TRP A 80 -2.19 9.63 -6.72
CA TRP A 80 -2.52 11.00 -7.11
C TRP A 80 -1.44 11.97 -6.63
N ARG A 81 -1.10 12.96 -7.47
CA ARG A 81 -0.24 14.08 -7.08
C ARG A 81 -1.08 15.36 -7.07
N LEU A 82 -1.38 15.85 -5.87
CA LEU A 82 -1.92 17.21 -5.72
C LEU A 82 -0.77 18.21 -5.94
N ARG A 83 -0.84 19.02 -7.00
CA ARG A 83 0.01 20.22 -7.15
C ARG A 83 -0.79 21.40 -6.64
N ARG A 84 -0.25 22.17 -5.68
CA ARG A 84 -0.87 23.44 -5.25
C ARG A 84 -1.06 24.35 -6.47
N GLY A 85 -2.25 24.92 -6.62
CA GLY A 85 -2.59 25.89 -7.67
C GLY A 85 -2.89 25.30 -9.05
N VAL A 86 -2.99 23.98 -9.21
CA VAL A 86 -3.42 23.33 -10.46
C VAL A 86 -4.71 22.58 -10.20
N ALA A 87 -5.75 22.86 -11.00
CA ALA A 87 -7.03 22.14 -10.93
C ALA A 87 -6.82 20.61 -11.02
N ALA A 88 -7.73 19.85 -10.40
CA ALA A 88 -7.68 18.41 -10.17
C ALA A 88 -7.67 17.51 -11.44
N SER A 89 -7.32 18.04 -12.61
CA SER A 89 -7.34 17.31 -13.90
C SER A 89 -6.14 16.37 -14.14
N GLN A 90 -5.30 16.09 -13.14
CA GLN A 90 -4.13 15.24 -13.34
C GLN A 90 -4.45 13.76 -13.23
N LYS A 91 -4.30 13.00 -14.33
CA LYS A 91 -4.50 11.53 -14.29
C LYS A 91 -3.61 10.85 -13.23
N PRO A 92 -4.15 9.87 -12.47
CA PRO A 92 -3.37 9.13 -11.49
C PRO A 92 -2.24 8.38 -12.17
N ARG A 93 -1.05 8.41 -11.54
CA ARG A 93 0.07 7.58 -11.99
C ARG A 93 -0.07 6.17 -11.45
N ARG A 94 0.14 5.20 -12.33
CA ARG A 94 0.07 3.76 -12.03
C ARG A 94 1.47 3.26 -11.67
N LEU A 95 1.54 2.50 -10.59
CA LEU A 95 2.71 1.71 -10.19
C LEU A 95 2.22 0.26 -10.11
N ASP A 96 2.61 -0.54 -11.10
CA ASP A 96 2.30 -1.96 -11.12
C ASP A 96 3.47 -2.73 -10.51
N PHE A 97 3.16 -3.67 -9.62
CA PHE A 97 4.08 -4.60 -8.98
C PHE A 97 3.72 -6.00 -9.49
N ASP A 98 4.32 -6.45 -10.59
CA ASP A 98 4.29 -7.84 -11.02
C ASP A 98 5.67 -8.44 -10.84
N GLY A 99 5.77 -9.69 -10.37
CA GLY A 99 7.04 -10.36 -10.04
C GLY A 99 8.05 -10.51 -11.19
N ASN A 100 7.83 -9.86 -12.34
CA ASN A 100 8.75 -9.74 -13.47
C ASN A 100 9.52 -8.40 -13.49
N ASP A 101 9.18 -7.44 -12.62
CA ASP A 101 9.91 -6.17 -12.44
C ASP A 101 9.92 -5.81 -10.94
N CYS A 102 10.98 -6.19 -10.23
CA CYS A 102 11.16 -5.90 -8.81
C CYS A 102 11.43 -4.41 -8.56
N ARG A 103 10.45 -3.53 -8.82
CA ARG A 103 10.58 -2.10 -8.51
C ARG A 103 10.08 -1.83 -7.11
N SER A 104 10.98 -1.45 -6.21
CA SER A 104 10.64 -0.72 -4.98
C SER A 104 10.12 0.68 -5.36
N GLY A 105 8.92 1.04 -4.90
CA GLY A 105 8.36 2.39 -5.10
C GLY A 105 8.42 3.21 -3.81
N VAL A 106 8.91 4.45 -3.87
CA VAL A 106 8.91 5.39 -2.73
C VAL A 106 7.79 6.43 -2.87
N CYS A 107 6.95 6.53 -1.84
CA CYS A 107 5.82 7.45 -1.75
C CYS A 107 6.01 8.41 -0.55
N ARG A 108 6.46 9.66 -0.76
CA ARG A 108 6.49 10.73 0.28
C ARG A 108 5.30 11.69 0.19
N GLU A 109 4.30 11.65 1.08
CA GLU A 109 3.11 12.55 1.09
C GLU A 109 1.95 12.19 0.13
N TRP A 110 1.50 10.93 0.02
CA TRP A 110 0.51 10.56 -1.02
C TRP A 110 -0.61 9.63 -0.58
N GLY A 111 -1.77 9.80 -1.24
CA GLY A 111 -2.87 8.86 -1.40
C GLY A 111 -2.43 7.57 -2.12
N THR A 112 -2.57 6.39 -1.51
CA THR A 112 -2.42 5.10 -2.22
C THR A 112 -3.69 4.24 -2.14
N THR A 113 -3.96 3.45 -3.19
CA THR A 113 -4.89 2.31 -3.15
C THR A 113 -4.27 1.16 -3.93
N GLY A 114 -4.43 -0.06 -3.42
CA GLY A 114 -4.00 -1.29 -4.04
C GLY A 114 -5.16 -2.02 -4.74
N LEU A 115 -5.00 -2.30 -6.03
CA LEU A 115 -5.94 -3.04 -6.88
C LEU A 115 -5.23 -4.25 -7.49
N ARG A 116 -5.87 -5.42 -7.66
CA ARG A 116 -5.20 -6.51 -8.40
C ARG A 116 -5.26 -6.28 -9.92
N ARG A 117 -4.22 -6.69 -10.64
CA ARG A 117 -4.20 -6.60 -12.11
C ARG A 117 -5.23 -7.57 -12.71
N GLY A 118 -6.33 -7.03 -13.25
CA GLY A 118 -7.43 -7.80 -13.85
C GLY A 118 -8.81 -7.26 -13.48
N ASP A 119 -8.90 -6.54 -12.36
CA ASP A 119 -10.12 -5.88 -11.94
C ASP A 119 -10.30 -4.59 -12.76
N ARG A 120 -11.23 -4.61 -13.73
CA ARG A 120 -11.64 -3.43 -14.52
C ARG A 120 -12.57 -2.56 -13.68
N GLY A 121 -12.04 -1.97 -12.60
CA GLY A 121 -12.70 -0.90 -11.86
C GLY A 121 -12.21 0.46 -12.38
N ASP A 122 -13.15 1.36 -12.69
CA ASP A 122 -12.84 2.77 -12.89
C ASP A 122 -12.19 3.33 -11.62
N VAL A 123 -11.05 4.00 -11.77
CA VAL A 123 -10.35 4.63 -10.64
C VAL A 123 -11.18 5.85 -10.22
N ALA A 124 -12.00 5.70 -9.20
CA ALA A 124 -12.77 6.81 -8.64
C ALA A 124 -11.82 7.93 -8.17
N GLU A 125 -12.19 9.17 -8.48
CA GLU A 125 -11.48 10.37 -7.99
C GLU A 125 -11.57 10.45 -6.46
N PRO A 126 -10.50 10.87 -5.77
CA PRO A 126 -10.56 11.02 -4.32
C PRO A 126 -11.50 12.17 -3.94
N GLU A 127 -12.56 11.88 -3.19
CA GLU A 127 -13.28 12.92 -2.46
C GLU A 127 -12.36 13.46 -1.37
N ALA A 128 -12.02 14.75 -1.46
CA ALA A 128 -11.22 15.43 -0.45
C ALA A 128 -12.01 15.52 0.86
N LYS A 129 -11.55 14.84 1.91
CA LYS A 129 -11.95 15.10 3.30
C LYS A 129 -10.98 16.08 3.96
#